data_AF-A0A7D9JDU5-F1
#
_entry.id   AF-A0A7D9JDU5-F1
#
_cell.length_a   1.000
_cell.length_b   1.000
_cell.length_c   1.000
_cell.angle_alpha   90.00
_cell.angle_beta   90.00
_cell.angle_gamma   90.00
#
_symmetry.space_group_name_H-M   'P 1'
#
loop_
_entity.id
_entity.type
_entity.pdbx_description
1 polymer ?
#
loop_
_entity_poly.entity_id
_entity_poly.type
_entity_poly.pdbx_seq_one_letter_code
_entity_poly.pdbx_strand_id
1 'polypeptide(L)'
;MVVSLIHPHTCGFAKAAIWRITRDASVKIKRVNNETPYQHRVRTVQVIHERFSQSFPGKKFAVDFKTFMRKLPDLRKKISNWNPRKKTEREQYFEAFSADNWKALSIEHKAEHSLTDCRACFHKYSIQQSFFPVQCKEFQGCLKQNPAIVAKNIAGKIIQQPGQVKCTRREYQAGVQKVYDEINPVFERVFNVPLEKALTTLPTLNIQTSRSATERKRERRKQLRKAKTSIEKHWKSTSVMRYTYVKFH
;
A
#
# COMPACT_ATOMS: atom_id res chain seq x y z
N MET A 1 -23.65 -8.99 8.53
CA MET A 1 -22.45 -9.50 7.81
C MET A 1 -21.50 -10.12 8.82
N VAL A 2 -20.88 -11.25 8.49
CA VAL A 2 -19.95 -11.95 9.40
C VAL A 2 -18.63 -11.20 9.45
N VAL A 3 -18.22 -10.71 10.63
CA VAL A 3 -16.93 -10.03 10.80
C VAL A 3 -15.79 -11.01 10.50
N SER A 4 -14.98 -10.68 9.50
CA SER A 4 -13.80 -11.45 9.10
C SER A 4 -12.60 -10.51 9.01
N LEU A 5 -11.57 -10.77 9.80
CA LEU A 5 -10.36 -9.94 9.82
C LEU A 5 -9.48 -10.13 8.57
N ILE A 6 -9.70 -11.23 7.82
CA ILE A 6 -8.95 -11.55 6.60
C ILE A 6 -9.69 -11.17 5.32
N HIS A 7 -10.93 -10.66 5.41
CA HIS A 7 -11.71 -10.28 4.25
C HIS A 7 -11.03 -9.14 3.47
N PRO A 8 -11.02 -9.14 2.12
CA PRO A 8 -10.38 -8.10 1.32
C PRO A 8 -10.87 -6.69 1.65
N HIS A 9 -12.17 -6.54 1.90
CA HIS A 9 -12.77 -5.23 2.22
C HIS A 9 -12.65 -4.83 3.70
N THR A 10 -12.04 -5.65 4.55
CA THR A 10 -11.75 -5.25 5.93
C THR A 10 -10.68 -4.15 5.92
N CYS A 11 -10.88 -3.11 6.74
CA CYS A 11 -9.99 -1.95 6.80
C CYS A 11 -8.51 -2.35 6.96
N GLY A 12 -7.67 -1.78 6.10
CA GLY A 12 -6.22 -2.05 6.09
C GLY A 12 -5.53 -1.52 7.35
N PHE A 13 -5.90 -0.33 7.80
CA PHE A 13 -5.43 0.24 9.06
C PHE A 13 -5.77 -0.66 10.25
N ALA A 14 -6.99 -1.19 10.30
CA ALA A 14 -7.40 -2.11 11.36
C ALA A 14 -6.56 -3.41 11.34
N LYS A 15 -6.38 -4.04 10.17
CA LYS A 15 -5.52 -5.24 10.02
C LYS A 15 -4.09 -4.97 10.49
N ALA A 16 -3.50 -3.86 10.03
CA ALA A 16 -2.14 -3.48 10.36
C ALA A 16 -1.97 -3.18 11.86
N ALA A 17 -2.93 -2.48 12.46
CA ALA A 17 -2.94 -2.18 13.88
C ALA A 17 -3.07 -3.45 14.74
N ILE A 18 -4.04 -4.33 14.42
CA ILE A 18 -4.21 -5.60 15.13
C ILE A 18 -2.92 -6.41 15.08
N TRP A 19 -2.26 -6.48 13.92
CA TRP A 19 -0.98 -7.16 13.78
C TRP A 19 0.12 -6.56 14.65
N ARG A 20 0.27 -5.23 14.64
CA ARG A 20 1.27 -4.51 15.46
C ARG A 20 1.03 -4.75 16.95
N ILE A 21 -0.21 -4.55 17.41
CA ILE A 21 -0.60 -4.78 18.82
C ILE A 21 -0.33 -6.24 19.21
N THR A 22 -0.66 -7.20 18.35
CA THR A 22 -0.41 -8.64 18.59
C THR A 22 1.07 -8.93 18.75
N ARG A 23 1.92 -8.35 17.91
CA ARG A 23 3.37 -8.51 17.99
C ARG A 23 3.91 -7.92 19.29
N ASP A 24 3.46 -6.73 19.68
CA ASP A 24 3.90 -6.07 20.91
C ASP A 24 3.43 -6.84 22.16
N ALA A 25 2.19 -7.33 22.15
CA ALA A 25 1.65 -8.16 23.22
C ALA A 25 2.42 -9.47 23.37
N SER A 26 2.82 -10.10 22.26
CA SER A 26 3.59 -11.36 22.29
C SER A 26 4.97 -11.20 22.94
N VAL A 27 5.56 -10.00 22.91
CA VAL A 27 6.86 -9.70 23.55
C VAL A 27 6.69 -9.28 25.01
N LYS A 28 5.65 -8.49 25.31
CA LYS A 28 5.48 -7.84 26.62
C LYS A 28 4.70 -8.69 27.63
N ILE A 29 3.79 -9.56 27.18
CA ILE A 29 2.89 -10.32 28.06
C ILE A 29 3.52 -11.68 28.39
N LYS A 30 4.24 -11.72 29.51
CA LYS A 30 4.75 -12.99 30.07
C LYS A 30 3.62 -13.78 30.74
N ARG A 31 3.82 -15.09 30.85
CA ARG A 31 2.98 -15.96 31.67
C ARG A 31 3.10 -15.57 33.13
N VAL A 32 1.97 -15.57 33.83
CA VAL A 32 1.94 -15.42 35.28
C VAL A 32 2.15 -16.80 35.93
N ASN A 33 2.69 -16.85 37.14
CA ASN A 33 2.85 -18.10 37.88
C ASN A 33 1.50 -18.81 38.01
N ASN A 34 1.49 -20.13 37.82
CA ASN A 34 0.30 -21.00 37.84
C ASN A 34 -0.74 -20.76 36.72
N GLU A 35 -0.41 -19.95 35.71
CA GLU A 35 -1.28 -19.72 34.55
C GLU A 35 -1.19 -20.87 33.53
N THR A 36 -2.32 -21.49 33.19
CA THR A 36 -2.35 -22.47 32.11
C THR A 36 -2.07 -21.82 30.74
N PRO A 37 -1.56 -22.57 29.74
CA PRO A 37 -1.35 -22.03 28.39
C PRO A 37 -2.61 -21.42 27.76
N TYR A 38 -3.79 -21.97 28.09
CA TYR A 38 -5.07 -21.45 27.60
C TYR A 38 -5.42 -20.10 28.25
N GLN A 39 -5.31 -19.99 29.58
CA GLN A 39 -5.56 -18.73 30.31
C GLN A 39 -4.63 -17.62 29.81
N HIS A 40 -3.34 -17.92 29.64
CA HIS A 40 -2.36 -16.99 29.06
C HIS A 40 -2.77 -16.49 27.68
N ARG A 41 -3.26 -17.40 26.83
CA ARG A 41 -3.74 -17.04 25.49
C ARG A 41 -4.97 -16.14 25.57
N VAL A 42 -5.97 -16.48 26.38
CA VAL A 42 -7.21 -15.69 26.53
C VAL A 42 -6.87 -14.27 27.00
N ARG A 43 -6.07 -14.15 28.08
CA ARG A 43 -5.63 -12.86 28.63
C ARG A 43 -4.85 -12.04 27.62
N THR A 44 -3.94 -12.67 26.88
CA THR A 44 -3.18 -11.99 25.81
C THR A 44 -4.12 -11.43 24.73
N VAL A 45 -5.10 -12.21 24.28
CA VAL A 45 -6.08 -11.76 23.27
C VAL A 45 -6.97 -10.66 23.81
N GLN A 46 -7.35 -10.72 25.09
CA GLN A 46 -8.14 -9.68 25.75
C GLN A 46 -7.40 -8.33 25.74
N VAL A 47 -6.13 -8.32 26.14
CA VAL A 47 -5.30 -7.10 26.08
C VAL A 47 -5.16 -6.57 24.64
N ILE A 48 -5.04 -7.46 23.65
CA ILE A 48 -4.99 -7.04 22.23
C ILE A 48 -6.32 -6.40 21.82
N HIS A 49 -7.45 -6.99 22.19
CA HIS A 49 -8.78 -6.52 21.86
C HIS A 49 -9.10 -5.16 22.51
N GLU A 50 -8.74 -4.98 23.77
CA GLU A 50 -8.90 -3.72 24.51
C GLU A 50 -8.06 -2.60 23.85
N ARG A 51 -6.77 -2.86 23.57
CA ARG A 51 -5.90 -1.90 22.89
C ARG A 51 -6.38 -1.54 21.48
N PHE A 52 -6.93 -2.52 20.75
CA PHE A 52 -7.53 -2.27 19.45
C PHE A 52 -8.75 -1.35 19.59
N SER A 53 -9.63 -1.62 20.55
CA SER A 53 -10.84 -0.82 20.80
C SER A 53 -10.52 0.61 21.25
N GLN A 54 -9.41 0.80 21.99
CA GLN A 54 -8.89 2.13 22.34
C GLN A 54 -8.34 2.88 21.12
N SER A 55 -7.67 2.16 20.21
CA SER A 55 -7.08 2.77 18.99
C SER A 55 -8.12 3.10 17.92
N PHE A 56 -9.21 2.35 17.88
CA PHE A 56 -10.31 2.49 16.94
C PHE A 56 -11.65 2.54 17.68
N PRO A 57 -11.96 3.66 18.36
CA PRO A 57 -13.20 3.79 19.10
C PRO A 57 -14.42 3.88 18.15
N GLY A 58 -15.58 3.49 18.67
CA GLY A 58 -16.87 3.69 18.02
C GLY A 58 -17.44 2.47 17.29
N LYS A 59 -18.74 2.55 16.98
CA LYS A 59 -19.54 1.42 16.46
C LYS A 59 -19.03 0.85 15.14
N LYS A 60 -18.40 1.67 14.27
CA LYS A 60 -17.88 1.24 12.96
C LYS A 60 -16.70 0.26 13.07
N PHE A 61 -16.00 0.25 14.20
CA PHE A 61 -14.89 -0.67 14.49
C PHE A 61 -15.19 -1.67 15.60
N ALA A 62 -16.39 -1.61 16.18
CA ALA A 62 -16.79 -2.51 17.23
C ALA A 62 -16.79 -3.96 16.76
N VAL A 63 -16.16 -4.82 17.56
CA VAL A 63 -16.10 -6.26 17.35
C VAL A 63 -16.21 -6.93 18.71
N ASP A 64 -17.12 -7.88 18.84
CA ASP A 64 -17.26 -8.68 20.05
C ASP A 64 -15.97 -9.50 20.31
N PHE A 65 -15.61 -9.63 21.59
CA PHE A 65 -14.40 -10.33 22.02
C PHE A 65 -14.37 -11.79 21.54
N LYS A 66 -15.48 -12.53 21.66
CA LYS A 66 -15.55 -13.93 21.23
C LYS A 66 -15.30 -14.06 19.72
N THR A 67 -15.86 -13.14 18.95
CA THR A 67 -15.63 -13.06 17.50
C THR A 67 -14.18 -12.70 17.17
N PHE A 68 -13.62 -11.70 17.87
CA PHE A 68 -12.23 -11.28 17.70
C PHE A 68 -11.25 -12.42 18.00
N MET A 69 -11.43 -13.09 19.15
CA MET A 69 -10.60 -14.23 19.58
C MET A 69 -10.62 -15.37 18.57
N ARG A 70 -11.78 -15.66 17.98
CA ARG A 70 -11.93 -16.70 16.95
C ARG A 70 -11.24 -16.33 15.64
N LYS A 71 -11.26 -15.05 15.23
CA LYS A 71 -10.78 -14.60 13.91
C LYS A 71 -9.31 -14.12 13.91
N LEU A 72 -8.75 -13.76 15.07
CA LEU A 72 -7.38 -13.30 15.20
C LEU A 72 -6.32 -14.32 14.71
N PRO A 73 -6.44 -15.64 15.01
CA PRO A 73 -5.47 -16.63 14.54
C PRO A 73 -5.36 -16.68 13.01
N ASP A 74 -6.48 -16.54 12.29
CA ASP A 74 -6.49 -16.54 10.82
C ASP A 74 -5.71 -15.35 10.27
N LEU A 75 -5.92 -14.16 10.84
CA LEU A 75 -5.19 -12.95 10.45
C LEU A 75 -3.68 -13.12 10.71
N ARG A 76 -3.32 -13.62 11.90
CA ARG A 76 -1.91 -13.87 12.26
C ARG A 76 -1.24 -14.84 11.30
N LYS A 77 -1.89 -15.97 11.02
CA LYS A 77 -1.41 -16.98 10.07
C LYS A 77 -1.25 -16.38 8.67
N LYS A 78 -2.19 -15.53 8.25
CA LYS A 78 -2.14 -14.91 6.92
C LYS A 78 -0.97 -13.94 6.76
N ILE A 79 -0.72 -13.12 7.78
CA ILE A 79 0.38 -12.17 7.77
C ILE A 79 1.74 -12.87 7.96
N SER A 80 1.81 -13.93 8.77
CA SER A 80 3.05 -14.70 8.92
C SER A 80 3.44 -15.42 7.64
N ASN A 81 2.44 -15.96 6.92
CA ASN A 81 2.65 -16.73 5.69
C ASN A 81 2.65 -15.84 4.44
N TRP A 82 2.94 -14.54 4.60
CA TRP A 82 3.12 -13.65 3.46
C TRP A 82 4.24 -14.17 2.59
N ASN A 83 4.02 -14.24 1.28
CA ASN A 83 5.00 -14.80 0.35
C ASN A 83 6.36 -14.07 0.49
N PRO A 84 7.45 -14.77 0.86
CA PRO A 84 8.76 -14.16 1.06
C PRO A 84 9.30 -13.45 -0.18
N ARG A 85 8.94 -13.92 -1.37
CA ARG A 85 9.33 -13.29 -2.66
C ARG A 85 8.63 -11.95 -2.90
N LYS A 86 7.62 -11.61 -2.10
CA LYS A 86 6.80 -10.38 -2.18
C LYS A 86 7.02 -9.48 -0.97
N LYS A 87 8.26 -9.43 -0.46
CA LYS A 87 8.64 -8.61 0.69
C LYS A 87 8.34 -7.12 0.47
N THR A 88 8.60 -6.60 -0.72
CA THR A 88 8.31 -5.21 -1.07
C THR A 88 6.81 -4.88 -1.03
N GLU A 89 5.94 -5.76 -1.54
CA GLU A 89 4.48 -5.61 -1.44
C GLU A 89 4.02 -5.59 0.03
N ARG A 90 4.64 -6.43 0.88
CA ARG A 90 4.37 -6.44 2.33
C ARG A 90 4.78 -5.14 3.00
N GLU A 91 5.97 -4.62 2.71
CA GLU A 91 6.46 -3.37 3.29
C GLU A 91 5.57 -2.20 2.87
N GLN A 92 5.22 -2.10 1.58
CA GLN A 92 4.31 -1.08 1.07
C GLN A 92 2.93 -1.15 1.74
N TYR A 93 2.42 -2.36 2.00
CA TYR A 93 1.17 -2.55 2.72
C TYR A 93 1.22 -1.96 4.12
N PHE A 94 2.22 -2.36 4.93
CA PHE A 94 2.32 -1.92 6.32
C PHE A 94 2.73 -0.46 6.47
N GLU A 95 3.47 0.08 5.49
CA GLU A 95 3.81 1.50 5.44
C GLU A 95 2.55 2.33 5.18
N ALA A 96 1.76 1.98 4.16
CA ALA A 96 0.55 2.72 3.82
C ALA A 96 -0.49 2.67 4.96
N PHE A 97 -0.66 1.51 5.60
CA PHE A 97 -1.59 1.32 6.71
C PHE A 97 -0.94 1.50 8.10
N SER A 98 0.14 2.30 8.18
CA SER A 98 0.83 2.58 9.44
C SER A 98 -0.01 3.40 10.41
N ALA A 99 0.38 3.37 11.69
CA ALA A 99 -0.25 4.19 12.72
C ALA A 99 -0.05 5.70 12.47
N ASP A 100 1.09 6.08 11.89
CA ASP A 100 1.40 7.47 11.59
C ASP A 100 0.53 7.99 10.45
N ASN A 101 0.34 7.19 9.40
CA ASN A 101 -0.60 7.51 8.33
C ASN A 101 -2.04 7.58 8.85
N TRP A 102 -2.43 6.68 9.74
CA TRP A 102 -3.74 6.75 10.39
C TRP A 102 -3.90 8.07 11.17
N LYS A 103 -2.90 8.46 11.97
CA LYS A 103 -2.94 9.71 12.74
C LYS A 103 -3.03 10.94 11.83
N ALA A 104 -2.29 10.94 10.73
CA ALA A 104 -2.27 12.02 9.75
C ALA A 104 -3.60 12.20 8.98
N LEU A 105 -4.50 11.21 8.98
CA LEU A 105 -5.83 11.39 8.41
C LEU A 105 -6.66 12.39 9.22
N SER A 106 -7.40 13.24 8.50
CA SER A 106 -8.41 14.11 9.10
C SER A 106 -9.54 13.31 9.76
N ILE A 107 -10.33 13.98 10.60
CA ILE A 107 -11.45 13.34 11.30
C ILE A 107 -12.50 12.85 10.30
N GLU A 108 -12.76 13.63 9.24
CA GLU A 108 -13.71 13.27 8.18
C GLU A 108 -13.25 12.01 7.45
N HIS A 109 -11.97 11.95 7.09
CA HIS A 109 -11.41 10.78 6.43
C HIS A 109 -11.44 9.54 7.33
N LYS A 110 -11.12 9.67 8.61
CA LYS A 110 -11.23 8.57 9.58
C LYS A 110 -12.67 8.05 9.67
N ALA A 111 -13.66 8.94 9.61
CA ALA A 111 -15.08 8.59 9.70
C ALA A 111 -15.58 7.76 8.49
N GLU A 112 -14.92 7.84 7.33
CA GLU A 112 -15.25 7.00 6.18
C GLU A 112 -14.79 5.54 6.32
N HIS A 113 -13.89 5.25 7.28
CA HIS A 113 -13.42 3.89 7.52
C HIS A 113 -14.36 3.12 8.46
N SER A 114 -14.41 1.81 8.24
CA SER A 114 -15.16 0.84 9.03
C SER A 114 -14.38 -0.46 9.09
N LEU A 115 -14.58 -1.27 10.14
CA LEU A 115 -13.88 -2.55 10.24
C LEU A 115 -14.28 -3.49 9.11
N THR A 116 -15.58 -3.58 8.81
CA THR A 116 -16.14 -4.40 7.73
C THR A 116 -16.59 -3.52 6.55
N ASP A 117 -16.41 -4.03 5.34
CA ASP A 117 -16.79 -3.37 4.07
C ASP A 117 -16.32 -1.92 3.96
N CYS A 118 -15.04 -1.72 4.24
CA CYS A 118 -14.40 -0.41 4.28
C CYS A 118 -14.28 0.21 2.89
N ARG A 119 -15.28 1.02 2.51
CA ARG A 119 -15.29 1.77 1.24
C ARG A 119 -14.11 2.71 1.10
N ALA A 120 -13.70 3.39 2.18
CA ALA A 120 -12.52 4.27 2.17
C ALA A 120 -11.24 3.53 1.77
N CYS A 121 -10.97 2.36 2.37
CA CYS A 121 -9.82 1.53 1.96
C CYS A 121 -9.97 1.02 0.53
N PHE A 122 -11.19 0.64 0.12
CA PHE A 122 -11.45 0.13 -1.21
C PHE A 122 -11.24 1.19 -2.30
N HIS A 123 -11.62 2.45 -2.05
CA HIS A 123 -11.50 3.54 -3.03
C HIS A 123 -10.13 4.22 -2.98
N LYS A 124 -9.69 4.63 -1.79
CA LYS A 124 -8.48 5.47 -1.60
C LYS A 124 -7.20 4.64 -1.49
N TYR A 125 -7.30 3.37 -1.12
CA TYR A 125 -6.14 2.49 -0.88
C TYR A 125 -6.26 1.17 -1.66
N SER A 126 -6.89 1.19 -2.83
CA SER A 126 -7.17 0.00 -3.66
C SER A 126 -5.90 -0.79 -3.99
N ILE A 127 -4.83 -0.09 -4.40
CA ILE A 127 -3.53 -0.69 -4.73
C ILE A 127 -2.94 -1.36 -3.50
N GLN A 128 -2.91 -0.67 -2.36
CA GLN A 128 -2.30 -1.21 -1.15
C GLN A 128 -3.12 -2.37 -0.60
N GLN A 129 -4.46 -2.30 -0.62
CA GLN A 129 -5.32 -3.44 -0.29
C GLN A 129 -5.03 -4.67 -1.17
N SER A 130 -4.67 -4.47 -2.44
CA SER A 130 -4.35 -5.57 -3.36
C SER A 130 -3.12 -6.39 -2.95
N PHE A 131 -2.22 -5.81 -2.15
CA PHE A 131 -1.05 -6.52 -1.65
C PHE A 131 -1.40 -7.54 -0.57
N PHE A 132 -2.51 -7.36 0.14
CA PHE A 132 -2.89 -8.28 1.20
C PHE A 132 -3.12 -9.70 0.65
N PRO A 133 -2.48 -10.74 1.22
CA PRO A 133 -2.61 -12.08 0.71
C PRO A 133 -4.02 -12.62 0.98
N VAL A 134 -4.79 -12.87 -0.06
CA VAL A 134 -6.11 -13.51 0.00
C VAL A 134 -6.04 -14.80 -0.81
N GLN A 135 -6.13 -15.95 -0.15
CA GLN A 135 -6.13 -17.28 -0.82
C GLN A 135 -7.45 -18.04 -0.59
N CYS A 136 -8.38 -17.47 0.19
CA CYS A 136 -9.68 -18.09 0.36
C CYS A 136 -10.47 -17.95 -0.95
N LYS A 137 -10.95 -19.07 -1.52
CA LYS A 137 -11.72 -19.07 -2.76
C LYS A 137 -12.96 -18.17 -2.66
N GLU A 138 -13.60 -18.14 -1.49
CA GLU A 138 -14.75 -17.28 -1.17
C GLU A 138 -14.43 -15.79 -1.37
N PHE A 139 -13.21 -15.37 -1.02
CA PHE A 139 -12.80 -13.96 -1.08
C PHE A 139 -12.07 -13.59 -2.37
N GLN A 140 -11.79 -14.56 -3.24
CA GLN A 140 -11.21 -14.29 -4.56
C GLN A 140 -12.17 -13.49 -5.44
N GLY A 141 -13.49 -13.71 -5.32
CA GLY A 141 -14.50 -12.92 -6.03
C GLY A 141 -14.44 -11.43 -5.66
N CYS A 142 -14.41 -11.12 -4.37
CA CYS A 142 -14.25 -9.75 -3.87
C CYS A 142 -12.91 -9.13 -4.28
N LEU A 143 -11.84 -9.93 -4.27
CA LEU A 143 -10.52 -9.48 -4.71
C LEU A 143 -10.50 -9.10 -6.20
N LYS A 144 -11.23 -9.82 -7.06
CA LYS A 144 -11.38 -9.50 -8.49
C LYS A 144 -12.13 -8.20 -8.76
N GLN A 145 -12.88 -7.69 -7.79
CA GLN A 145 -13.54 -6.37 -7.89
C GLN A 145 -12.56 -5.22 -7.64
N ASN A 146 -11.36 -5.50 -7.12
CA ASN A 146 -10.36 -4.47 -6.93
C ASN A 146 -9.78 -4.03 -8.30
N PRO A 147 -9.93 -2.75 -8.68
CA PRO A 147 -9.50 -2.26 -9.99
C PRO A 147 -7.99 -2.44 -10.22
N ALA A 148 -7.18 -2.37 -9.17
CA ALA A 148 -5.72 -2.54 -9.29
C ALA A 148 -5.34 -3.98 -9.69
N ILE A 149 -6.13 -4.97 -9.26
CA ILE A 149 -5.89 -6.39 -9.58
C ILE A 149 -6.34 -6.69 -11.00
N VAL A 150 -7.47 -6.13 -11.42
CA VAL A 150 -7.93 -6.22 -12.82
C VAL A 150 -6.88 -5.66 -13.76
N ALA A 151 -6.41 -4.44 -13.50
CA ALA A 151 -5.35 -3.80 -14.28
C ALA A 151 -4.06 -4.64 -14.31
N LYS A 152 -3.62 -5.20 -13.17
CA LYS A 152 -2.42 -6.05 -13.08
C LYS A 152 -2.57 -7.34 -13.92
N ASN A 153 -3.74 -7.98 -13.87
CA ASN A 153 -3.99 -9.20 -14.64
C ASN A 153 -3.97 -8.93 -16.14
N ILE A 154 -4.58 -7.82 -16.58
CA ILE A 154 -4.57 -7.40 -17.99
C ILE A 154 -3.14 -7.10 -18.44
N ALA A 155 -2.37 -6.34 -17.65
CA ALA A 155 -0.96 -6.06 -17.95
C ALA A 155 -0.13 -7.35 -18.05
N GLY A 156 -0.39 -8.33 -17.18
CA GLY A 156 0.27 -9.64 -17.22
C GLY A 156 0.01 -10.40 -18.53
N LYS A 157 -1.24 -10.38 -19.05
CA LYS A 157 -1.58 -10.99 -20.34
C LYS A 157 -0.85 -10.33 -21.51
N ILE A 158 -0.67 -9.00 -21.45
CA ILE A 158 0.03 -8.23 -22.49
C ILE A 158 1.53 -8.54 -22.48
N ILE A 159 2.16 -8.60 -21.31
CA ILE A 159 3.61 -8.83 -21.16
C ILE A 159 4.01 -10.27 -21.52
N GLN A 160 3.10 -11.24 -21.38
CA GLN A 160 3.32 -12.65 -21.73
C GLN A 160 3.36 -12.92 -23.24
N GLN A 161 3.21 -11.90 -24.10
CA GLN A 161 3.50 -12.00 -25.53
C GLN A 161 4.84 -11.29 -25.88
N PRO A 162 6.01 -11.79 -25.41
CA PRO A 162 7.28 -11.28 -25.87
C PRO A 162 7.55 -11.84 -27.27
N GLY A 163 7.15 -11.09 -28.28
CA GLY A 163 7.48 -11.36 -29.67
C GLY A 163 7.32 -10.07 -30.45
N GLN A 164 8.35 -9.69 -31.20
CA GLN A 164 8.40 -8.50 -32.06
C GLN A 164 7.36 -8.60 -33.19
N VAL A 165 6.07 -8.55 -32.89
CA VAL A 165 5.07 -8.25 -33.90
C VAL A 165 5.08 -6.74 -34.03
N LYS A 166 5.50 -6.22 -35.19
CA LYS A 166 5.23 -4.83 -35.56
C LYS A 166 3.71 -4.68 -35.63
N CYS A 167 3.13 -4.35 -34.48
CA CYS A 167 1.72 -4.08 -34.34
C CYS A 167 1.38 -2.90 -35.24
N THR A 168 0.46 -3.11 -36.17
CA THR A 168 -0.10 -2.01 -36.95
C THR A 168 -0.82 -1.03 -36.01
N ARG A 169 -0.95 0.23 -36.41
CA ARG A 169 -1.65 1.24 -35.61
C ARG A 169 -3.09 0.81 -35.25
N ARG A 170 -3.75 0.08 -36.14
CA ARG A 170 -5.11 -0.45 -35.93
C ARG A 170 -5.15 -1.52 -34.85
N GLU A 171 -4.23 -2.48 -34.89
CA GLU A 171 -4.12 -3.53 -33.86
C GLU A 171 -3.78 -2.94 -32.49
N TYR A 172 -2.96 -1.88 -32.47
CA TYR A 172 -2.62 -1.19 -31.23
C TYR A 172 -3.85 -0.51 -30.64
N GLN A 173 -4.59 0.23 -31.46
CA GLN A 173 -5.84 0.89 -31.05
C GLN A 173 -6.89 -0.12 -30.58
N ALA A 174 -7.06 -1.23 -31.31
CA ALA A 174 -7.98 -2.30 -30.91
C ALA A 174 -7.57 -2.95 -29.57
N GLY A 175 -6.27 -3.17 -29.35
CA GLY A 175 -5.74 -3.68 -28.10
C GLY A 175 -5.97 -2.72 -26.93
N VAL A 176 -5.69 -1.42 -27.13
CA VAL A 176 -5.94 -0.38 -26.11
C VAL A 176 -7.44 -0.28 -25.79
N GLN A 177 -8.31 -0.32 -26.80
CA GLN A 177 -9.76 -0.28 -26.61
C GLN A 177 -10.22 -1.48 -25.79
N LYS A 178 -9.76 -2.69 -26.11
CA LYS A 178 -10.10 -3.89 -25.35
C LYS A 178 -9.67 -3.81 -23.87
N VAL A 179 -8.49 -3.24 -23.61
CA VAL A 179 -8.02 -3.00 -22.24
C VAL A 179 -8.92 -2.01 -21.52
N TYR A 180 -9.31 -0.93 -22.19
CA TYR A 180 -10.23 0.06 -21.65
C TYR A 180 -11.60 -0.57 -21.33
N ASP A 181 -12.16 -1.36 -22.24
CA ASP A 181 -13.45 -2.02 -22.08
C ASP A 181 -13.46 -3.04 -20.93
N GLU A 182 -12.31 -3.68 -20.63
CA GLU A 182 -12.19 -4.58 -19.47
C GLU A 182 -12.07 -3.82 -18.13
N ILE A 183 -11.43 -2.63 -18.12
CA ILE A 183 -11.18 -1.86 -16.89
C ILE A 183 -12.37 -0.94 -16.55
N ASN A 184 -12.94 -0.27 -17.55
CA ASN A 184 -13.92 0.79 -17.36
C ASN A 184 -15.16 0.33 -16.57
N PRO A 185 -15.79 -0.83 -16.85
CA PRO A 185 -16.98 -1.26 -16.11
C PRO A 185 -16.70 -1.52 -14.62
N VAL A 186 -15.49 -1.99 -14.29
CA VAL A 186 -15.08 -2.17 -12.89
C VAL A 186 -14.82 -0.82 -12.26
N PHE A 187 -14.10 0.06 -12.94
CA PHE A 187 -13.81 1.41 -12.45
C PHE A 187 -15.10 2.20 -12.20
N GLU A 188 -16.02 2.22 -13.16
CA GLU A 188 -17.29 2.94 -13.07
C GLU A 188 -18.16 2.40 -11.94
N ARG A 189 -18.21 1.08 -11.73
CA ARG A 189 -18.92 0.49 -10.58
C ARG A 189 -18.35 0.93 -9.24
N VAL A 190 -17.03 1.12 -9.15
CA VAL A 190 -16.35 1.46 -7.89
C VAL A 190 -16.42 2.96 -7.61
N PHE A 191 -16.18 3.79 -8.63
CA PHE A 191 -16.03 5.23 -8.47
C PHE A 191 -17.27 6.02 -8.91
N ASN A 192 -18.31 5.35 -9.45
CA ASN A 192 -19.51 5.95 -10.03
C ASN A 192 -19.22 7.02 -11.10
N VAL A 193 -18.06 6.91 -11.75
CA VAL A 193 -17.57 7.82 -12.78
C VAL A 193 -16.84 6.98 -13.82
N PRO A 194 -17.08 7.19 -15.13
CA PRO A 194 -16.33 6.54 -16.19
C PRO A 194 -14.84 6.86 -16.10
N LEU A 195 -13.99 5.89 -16.45
CA LEU A 195 -12.54 6.05 -16.42
C LEU A 195 -12.09 7.24 -17.27
N GLU A 196 -12.62 7.41 -18.48
CA GLU A 196 -12.33 8.56 -19.34
C GLU A 196 -12.59 9.91 -18.65
N LYS A 197 -13.75 10.05 -18.02
CA LYS A 197 -14.13 11.28 -17.30
C LYS A 197 -13.24 11.53 -16.09
N ALA A 198 -12.80 10.47 -15.40
CA ALA A 198 -11.82 10.61 -14.33
C ALA A 198 -10.44 11.04 -14.87
N LEU A 199 -10.00 10.48 -15.99
CA LEU A 199 -8.71 10.81 -16.60
C LEU A 199 -8.66 12.25 -17.13
N THR A 200 -9.75 12.78 -17.67
CA THR A 200 -9.81 14.18 -18.14
C THR A 200 -9.80 15.21 -17.00
N THR A 201 -10.12 14.80 -15.77
CA THR A 201 -9.96 15.64 -14.56
C THR A 201 -8.58 15.56 -13.92
N LEU A 202 -7.67 14.66 -14.37
CA LEU A 202 -6.31 14.59 -13.81
C LEU A 202 -5.46 15.86 -14.04
N PRO A 203 -5.50 16.53 -15.20
CA PRO A 203 -4.74 17.76 -15.42
C PRO A 203 -5.18 18.89 -14.49
N THR A 204 -6.47 18.96 -14.13
CA THR A 204 -7.01 19.99 -13.23
C THR A 204 -6.65 19.74 -11.77
N LEU A 205 -6.34 18.50 -11.40
CA LEU A 205 -6.00 18.10 -10.03
C LEU A 205 -4.52 18.32 -9.66
N ASN A 206 -3.70 18.84 -10.59
CA ASN A 206 -2.28 19.15 -10.36
C ASN A 206 -1.48 18.00 -9.69
N ILE A 207 -1.88 16.76 -9.96
CA ILE A 207 -1.24 15.56 -9.39
C ILE A 207 0.13 15.45 -10.04
N GLN A 208 1.19 15.51 -9.23
CA GLN A 208 2.56 15.29 -9.73
C GLN A 208 2.65 13.88 -10.32
N THR A 209 2.57 13.78 -11.64
CA THR A 209 2.90 12.55 -12.35
C THR A 209 4.30 12.13 -11.97
N SER A 210 4.50 10.86 -11.59
CA SER A 210 5.84 10.32 -11.36
C SER A 210 6.70 10.63 -12.57
N ARG A 211 7.81 11.36 -12.33
CA ARG A 211 8.77 11.72 -13.37
C ARG A 211 9.11 10.50 -14.21
N SER A 212 8.98 10.66 -15.53
CA SER A 212 9.32 9.62 -16.50
C SER A 212 10.79 9.21 -16.37
N ALA A 213 11.16 8.03 -16.88
CA ALA A 213 12.55 7.58 -16.87
C ALA A 213 13.49 8.61 -17.56
N THR A 214 12.99 9.27 -18.61
CA THR A 214 13.69 10.31 -19.35
C THR A 214 13.92 11.56 -18.50
N GLU A 215 12.91 12.01 -17.76
CA GLU A 215 13.03 13.15 -16.84
C GLU A 215 13.98 12.85 -15.67
N ARG A 216 13.91 11.66 -15.08
CA ARG A 216 14.86 11.22 -14.04
C ARG A 216 16.30 11.24 -14.55
N LYS A 217 16.53 10.81 -15.81
CA LYS A 217 17.85 10.85 -16.46
C LYS A 217 18.31 12.29 -16.72
N ARG A 218 17.40 13.18 -17.12
CA ARG A 218 17.68 14.62 -17.33
C ARG A 218 18.06 15.31 -16.02
N GLU A 219 17.38 14.99 -14.93
CA GLU A 219 17.66 15.50 -13.59
C GLU A 219 19.03 15.05 -13.08
N ARG A 220 19.35 13.75 -13.17
CA ARG A 220 20.67 13.22 -12.80
C ARG A 220 21.78 13.93 -13.57
N ARG A 221 21.60 14.13 -14.88
CA ARG A 221 22.57 14.89 -15.71
C ARG A 221 22.69 16.34 -15.26
N LYS A 222 21.58 17.00 -14.88
CA LYS A 222 21.59 18.38 -14.36
C LYS A 222 22.32 18.47 -13.03
N GLN A 223 22.12 17.53 -12.13
CA GLN A 223 22.81 17.45 -10.84
C GLN A 223 24.32 17.18 -11.02
N LEU A 224 24.68 16.22 -11.88
CA LEU A 224 26.08 15.95 -12.24
C LEU A 224 26.78 17.17 -12.84
N ARG A 225 26.10 17.92 -13.73
CA ARG A 225 26.62 19.17 -14.28
C ARG A 225 26.86 20.21 -13.19
N LYS A 226 25.89 20.41 -12.28
CA LYS A 226 26.03 21.33 -11.15
C LYS A 226 27.20 20.95 -10.23
N ALA A 227 27.32 19.67 -9.89
CA ALA A 227 28.42 19.15 -9.07
C ALA A 227 29.77 19.38 -9.77
N LYS A 228 29.88 19.05 -11.06
CA LYS A 228 31.08 19.30 -11.87
C LYS A 228 31.46 20.78 -11.88
N THR A 229 30.52 21.68 -12.18
CA THR A 229 30.80 23.13 -12.17
C THR A 229 31.20 23.64 -10.79
N SER A 230 30.64 23.07 -9.72
CA SER A 230 31.03 23.42 -8.35
C SER A 230 32.45 22.96 -8.03
N ILE A 231 32.82 21.74 -8.42
CA ILE A 231 34.18 21.20 -8.26
C ILE A 231 35.18 22.01 -9.06
N GLU A 232 34.89 22.32 -10.32
CA GLU A 232 35.77 23.15 -11.17
C GLU A 232 35.97 24.55 -10.61
N LYS A 233 34.90 25.18 -10.09
CA LYS A 233 35.00 26.48 -9.42
C LYS A 233 35.87 26.39 -8.16
N HIS A 234 35.70 25.34 -7.36
CA HIS A 234 36.52 25.11 -6.18
C HIS A 234 37.98 24.88 -6.54
N TRP A 235 38.28 24.04 -7.54
CA TRP A 235 39.64 23.81 -8.04
C TRP A 235 40.32 25.08 -8.53
N LYS A 236 39.62 25.93 -9.30
CA LYS A 236 40.15 27.23 -9.73
C LYS A 236 40.48 28.15 -8.55
N SER A 237 39.64 28.16 -7.51
CA SER A 237 39.89 28.94 -6.31
C SER A 237 41.11 28.41 -5.53
N THR A 238 41.23 27.09 -5.38
CA THR A 238 42.31 26.46 -4.61
C THR A 238 43.64 26.44 -5.38
N SER A 239 43.63 26.40 -6.71
CA SER A 239 44.84 26.51 -7.53
C SER A 239 45.46 27.90 -7.46
N VAL A 240 44.63 28.96 -7.42
CA VAL A 240 45.11 30.35 -7.23
C VAL A 240 45.83 30.49 -5.88
N MET A 241 45.31 29.87 -4.81
CA MET A 241 45.95 29.85 -3.49
C MET A 241 47.28 29.09 -3.45
N ARG A 242 47.46 28.05 -4.29
CA ARG A 242 48.72 27.30 -4.40
C ARG A 242 49.80 28.10 -5.12
N TYR A 243 49.45 28.90 -6.12
CA TYR A 243 50.42 29.76 -6.83
C TYR A 243 50.86 30.97 -5.99
N THR A 244 50.01 31.47 -5.08
CA THR A 244 50.39 32.56 -4.17
C THR A 244 51.26 32.09 -3.01
N TYR A 245 51.10 30.84 -2.54
CA TYR A 245 51.93 30.30 -1.44
C TYR A 245 53.37 29.94 -1.83
N VAL A 246 53.63 29.64 -3.12
CA VAL A 246 54.98 29.29 -3.62
C VAL A 246 55.82 30.53 -3.94
N LYS A 247 55.25 31.74 -3.91
CA LYS A 247 55.97 33.01 -4.13
C LYS A 247 56.41 33.73 -2.85
N PHE A 248 56.01 33.24 -1.68
CA PHE A 248 56.29 33.85 -0.37
C PHE A 248 57.08 32.95 0.60
N HIS A 249 57.64 31.85 0.08
CA HIS A 249 58.70 31.06 0.71
C HIS A 249 59.84 30.89 -0.28
#